data_AF-G9MWF7-F1
#
_entry.id   AF-G9MWF7-F1
#
_cell.length_a   1.000
_cell.length_b   1.000
_cell.length_c   1.000
_cell.angle_alpha   90.00
_cell.angle_beta   90.00
_cell.angle_gamma   90.00
#
_symmetry.space_group_name_H-M   'P 1'
#
loop_
_entity.id
_entity.type
_entity.pdbx_description
1 polymer ?
#
loop_
_entity_poly.entity_id
_entity_poly.type
_entity_poly.pdbx_seq_one_letter_code
_entity_poly.pdbx_strand_id
1 'polypeptide(L)'
;FEEPSFRSVQLLNIPEDATYADITAVVRGGILFDISIMRRSSTATVTFAESSAAEAYYVHVRNNCLYIKNKKASQASDRFQHLHEHFAKRIANGTTRNLVLRNCSPTHTETSIRKDLDHIHGLEIVSIKFRSGMCHISTNSVASAMYARTCMISRLKYKGSRLEWDVDECAQPLDQVPARPRRRAPFPTALIRRSVYMSNRFQLLEAE
;
A
#
# COMPACT_ATOMS: atom_id res chain seq x y z
N PHE A 1 19.38 15.60 24.26
CA PHE A 1 19.26 15.80 22.80
C PHE A 1 17.92 15.23 22.40
N GLU A 2 16.90 16.06 22.17
CA GLU A 2 15.69 15.60 21.48
C GLU A 2 16.10 15.33 20.03
N GLU A 3 15.98 14.08 19.59
CA GLU A 3 16.14 13.79 18.17
C GLU A 3 15.07 14.55 17.38
N PRO A 4 15.40 15.16 16.24
CA PRO A 4 14.42 15.84 15.41
C PRO A 4 13.39 14.83 14.92
N SER A 5 12.23 14.82 15.59
CA SER A 5 11.15 13.89 15.32
C SER A 5 10.36 14.30 14.08
N PHE A 6 10.43 13.51 13.02
CA PHE A 6 9.65 13.73 11.80
C PHE A 6 8.47 12.76 11.74
N ARG A 7 7.36 13.20 11.13
CA ARG A 7 6.16 12.37 10.91
C ARG A 7 6.03 11.88 9.48
N SER A 8 6.86 12.39 8.58
CA SER A 8 6.71 12.20 7.14
C SER A 8 7.97 11.63 6.52
N VAL A 9 7.79 10.59 5.70
CA VAL A 9 8.85 9.98 4.90
C VAL A 9 8.55 10.23 3.43
N GLN A 10 9.48 10.86 2.74
CA GLN A 10 9.41 11.07 1.30
C GLN A 10 10.00 9.86 0.57
N LEU A 11 9.19 9.25 -0.28
CA LEU A 11 9.58 8.21 -1.22
C LEU A 11 9.96 8.88 -2.55
N LEU A 12 11.21 8.69 -2.95
CA LEU A 12 11.81 9.22 -4.16
C LEU A 12 11.82 8.14 -5.25
N ASN A 13 11.86 8.58 -6.51
CA ASN A 13 12.00 7.71 -7.67
C ASN A 13 10.84 6.71 -7.83
N ILE A 14 9.61 7.10 -7.46
CA ILE A 14 8.44 6.25 -7.69
C ILE A 14 8.12 6.17 -9.20
N PRO A 15 7.41 5.14 -9.68
CA PRO A 15 6.88 5.10 -11.04
C PRO A 15 5.91 6.25 -11.31
N GLU A 16 5.93 6.81 -12.53
CA GLU A 16 5.03 7.91 -12.92
C GLU A 16 3.56 7.53 -12.84
N ASP A 17 3.25 6.25 -13.06
CA ASP A 17 1.91 5.66 -13.04
C ASP A 17 1.59 4.98 -11.69
N ALA A 18 2.38 5.22 -10.64
CA ALA A 18 2.15 4.64 -9.31
C ALA A 18 0.89 5.21 -8.67
N THR A 19 -0.06 4.38 -8.30
CA THR A 19 -1.30 4.82 -7.65
C THR A 19 -1.14 4.88 -6.13
N TYR A 20 -2.10 5.50 -5.44
CA TYR A 20 -2.18 5.40 -3.98
C TYR A 20 -2.31 3.93 -3.52
N ALA A 21 -2.97 3.08 -4.30
CA ALA A 21 -3.07 1.66 -4.03
C ALA A 21 -1.71 0.96 -4.11
N ASP A 22 -0.86 1.33 -5.09
CA ASP A 22 0.50 0.79 -5.20
C ASP A 22 1.39 1.18 -4.02
N ILE A 23 1.23 2.40 -3.49
CA ILE A 23 1.99 2.87 -2.32
C ILE A 23 1.52 2.16 -1.05
N THR A 24 0.21 2.15 -0.81
CA THR A 24 -0.39 1.54 0.39
C THR A 24 -0.22 0.01 0.42
N ALA A 25 -0.02 -0.63 -0.73
CA ALA A 25 0.33 -2.04 -0.81
C ALA A 25 1.68 -2.38 -0.15
N VAL A 26 2.62 -1.42 -0.08
CA VAL A 26 4.00 -1.65 0.39
C VAL A 26 4.37 -0.89 1.66
N VAL A 27 3.52 0.04 2.13
CA VAL A 27 3.74 0.79 3.37
C VAL A 27 3.14 0.06 4.56
N ARG A 28 3.91 -0.16 5.63
CA ARG A 28 3.49 -0.78 6.89
C ARG A 28 4.14 -0.06 8.08
N GLY A 29 3.78 -0.46 9.30
CA GLY A 29 4.43 0.00 10.52
C GLY A 29 3.69 1.08 11.31
N GLY A 30 2.54 1.55 10.84
CA GLY A 30 1.76 2.55 11.58
C GLY A 30 0.56 3.09 10.81
N ILE A 31 -0.35 3.73 11.55
CA ILE A 31 -1.50 4.43 10.97
C ILE A 31 -1.02 5.59 10.13
N LEU A 32 -1.54 5.72 8.92
CA LEU A 32 -1.23 6.84 8.05
C LEU A 32 -2.21 7.99 8.27
N PHE A 33 -1.66 9.19 8.48
CA PHE A 33 -2.42 10.42 8.53
C PHE A 33 -2.76 10.93 7.11
N ASP A 34 -1.77 10.94 6.23
CA ASP A 34 -1.90 11.45 4.86
C ASP A 34 -0.92 10.76 3.90
N ILE A 35 -1.33 10.66 2.64
CA ILE A 35 -0.48 10.26 1.53
C ILE A 35 -0.67 11.30 0.43
N SER A 36 0.45 11.77 -0.12
CA SER A 36 0.45 12.71 -1.25
C SER A 36 1.41 12.24 -2.33
N ILE A 37 0.98 12.32 -3.59
CA ILE A 37 1.81 11.95 -4.76
C ILE A 37 2.10 13.22 -5.57
N MET A 38 3.38 13.54 -5.71
CA MET A 38 3.85 14.62 -6.57
C MET A 38 4.39 14.03 -7.88
N ARG A 39 3.51 13.97 -8.88
CA ARG A 39 3.80 13.36 -10.20
C ARG A 39 5.01 14.01 -10.89
N ARG A 40 5.07 15.34 -10.88
CA ARG A 40 6.14 16.11 -11.56
C ARG A 40 7.54 15.77 -11.07
N SER A 41 7.69 15.45 -9.78
CA SER A 41 8.97 15.08 -9.18
C SER A 41 9.16 13.57 -9.03
N SER A 42 8.18 12.75 -9.43
CA SER A 42 8.17 11.30 -9.15
C SER A 42 8.46 11.01 -7.67
N THR A 43 7.76 11.73 -6.78
CA THR A 43 7.86 11.53 -5.33
C THR A 43 6.49 11.29 -4.70
N ALA A 44 6.48 10.58 -3.58
CA ALA A 44 5.31 10.49 -2.71
C ALA A 44 5.72 10.80 -1.28
N THR A 45 4.89 11.51 -0.54
CA THR A 45 5.07 11.75 0.89
C THR A 45 4.08 10.89 1.65
N VAL A 46 4.59 10.11 2.59
CA VAL A 46 3.81 9.27 3.51
C VAL A 46 3.93 9.88 4.89
N THR A 47 2.81 10.35 5.44
CA THR A 47 2.76 10.95 6.77
C THR A 47 2.07 10.00 7.74
N PHE A 48 2.78 9.63 8.80
CA PHE A 48 2.29 8.75 9.86
C PHE A 48 1.63 9.56 10.97
N ALA A 49 0.65 8.94 11.64
CA ALA A 49 0.01 9.52 12.81
C ALA A 49 0.99 9.67 13.99
N GLU A 50 1.97 8.76 14.11
CA GLU A 50 3.00 8.76 15.15
C GLU A 50 4.38 8.97 14.53
N SER A 51 5.21 9.80 15.17
CA SER A 51 6.58 10.03 14.68
C SER A 51 7.47 8.79 14.78
N SER A 52 7.32 8.00 15.85
CA SER A 52 8.01 6.73 16.05
C SER A 52 7.80 5.76 14.88
N ALA A 53 6.58 5.72 14.33
CA ALA A 53 6.26 4.91 13.16
C ALA A 53 6.97 5.41 11.90
N ALA A 54 7.06 6.73 11.70
CA ALA A 54 7.79 7.33 10.58
C ALA A 54 9.30 7.04 10.67
N GLU A 55 9.89 7.16 11.86
CA GLU A 55 11.29 6.85 12.12
C GLU A 55 11.59 5.35 11.86
N ALA A 56 10.75 4.47 12.40
CA ALA A 56 10.87 3.03 12.18
C ALA A 56 10.73 2.65 10.70
N TYR A 57 9.76 3.24 10.00
CA TYR A 57 9.58 3.02 8.56
C TYR A 57 10.77 3.55 7.74
N TYR A 58 11.30 4.73 8.08
CA TYR A 58 12.48 5.29 7.42
C TYR A 58 13.69 4.36 7.51
N VAL A 59 13.98 3.84 8.71
CA VAL A 59 15.06 2.86 8.93
C VAL A 59 14.77 1.56 8.19
N HIS A 60 13.53 1.08 8.21
CA HIS A 60 13.14 -0.14 7.51
C HIS A 60 13.36 -0.03 6.00
N VAL A 61 12.94 1.06 5.35
CA VAL A 61 13.15 1.26 3.91
C VAL A 61 14.64 1.34 3.57
N ARG A 62 15.43 2.00 4.42
CA ARG A 62 16.89 2.09 4.27
C ARG A 62 17.55 0.72 4.25
N ASN A 63 17.13 -0.18 5.14
CA ASN A 63 17.76 -1.49 5.32
C ASN A 63 17.25 -2.53 4.31
N ASN A 64 15.97 -2.46 3.92
CA ASN A 64 15.31 -3.54 3.17
C ASN A 64 15.08 -3.24 1.69
N CYS A 65 15.35 -2.01 1.23
CA CYS A 65 15.07 -1.53 -0.13
C CYS A 65 13.58 -1.66 -0.52
N LEU A 66 12.87 -0.55 -0.59
CA LEU A 66 11.47 -0.54 -1.04
C LEU A 66 11.36 -0.61 -2.57
N TYR A 67 10.40 -1.40 -3.07
CA TYR A 67 10.08 -1.45 -4.49
C TYR A 67 8.60 -1.16 -4.73
N ILE A 68 8.32 -0.23 -5.64
CA ILE A 68 6.96 0.10 -6.11
C ILE A 68 6.90 -0.23 -7.60
N LYS A 69 6.01 -1.14 -8.00
CA LYS A 69 5.85 -1.64 -9.39
C LYS A 69 7.17 -2.01 -10.11
N ASN A 70 8.09 -2.72 -9.43
CA ASN A 70 9.44 -3.09 -9.90
C ASN A 70 10.49 -1.98 -9.88
N LYS A 71 10.14 -0.74 -9.55
CA LYS A 71 11.10 0.35 -9.45
C LYS A 71 11.56 0.50 -8.01
N LYS A 72 12.88 0.55 -7.78
CA LYS A 72 13.44 0.79 -6.46
C LYS A 72 13.17 2.23 -6.06
N ALA A 73 12.49 2.41 -4.93
CA ALA A 73 12.27 3.69 -4.30
C ALA A 73 13.35 3.94 -3.25
N SER A 74 13.76 5.20 -3.12
CA SER A 74 14.65 5.65 -2.04
C SER A 74 13.86 6.50 -1.05
N GLN A 75 14.31 6.57 0.19
CA GLN A 75 13.67 7.36 1.24
C GLN A 75 14.47 8.61 1.59
N ALA A 76 13.76 9.69 1.88
CA ALA A 76 14.28 10.91 2.50
C ALA A 76 13.36 11.32 3.65
N SER A 77 13.92 11.92 4.70
CA SER A 77 13.12 12.53 5.77
C SER A 77 12.55 13.85 5.25
N ASP A 78 11.25 14.06 5.37
CA ASP A 78 10.65 15.36 5.08
C ASP A 78 10.56 16.19 6.36
N ARG A 79 10.78 17.51 6.26
CA ARG A 79 10.79 18.38 7.43
C ARG A 79 9.36 18.62 7.89
N PHE A 80 9.04 18.00 9.03
CA PHE A 80 8.06 18.44 10.02
C PHE A 80 6.68 18.85 9.48
N GLN A 81 5.75 17.89 9.40
CA GLN A 81 4.32 18.20 9.47
C GLN A 81 3.85 18.18 10.92
N HIS A 82 3.35 19.32 11.42
CA HIS A 82 2.70 19.39 12.72
C HIS A 82 1.30 18.78 12.61
N LEU A 83 1.06 17.67 13.31
CA LEU A 83 -0.27 17.10 13.41
C LEU A 83 -1.08 17.91 14.42
N HIS A 84 -2.08 18.66 13.94
CA HIS A 84 -2.96 19.42 14.82
C HIS A 84 -3.62 18.51 15.87
N GLU A 85 -3.70 19.00 17.11
CA GLU A 85 -4.21 18.24 18.26
C GLU A 85 -5.62 17.65 18.02
N HIS A 86 -6.47 18.36 17.27
CA HIS A 86 -7.81 17.86 16.97
C HIS A 86 -7.79 16.56 16.16
N PHE A 87 -6.85 16.38 15.23
CA PHE A 87 -6.68 15.14 14.48
C PHE A 87 -6.03 14.06 15.36
N ALA A 88 -5.04 14.42 16.17
CA ALA A 88 -4.42 13.49 17.10
C ALA A 88 -5.46 12.86 18.05
N LYS A 89 -6.35 13.66 18.63
CA LYS A 89 -7.47 13.20 19.46
C LYS A 89 -8.42 12.28 18.70
N ARG A 90 -8.75 12.60 17.45
CA ARG A 90 -9.63 11.76 16.61
C ARG A 90 -9.00 10.40 16.32
N ILE A 91 -7.72 10.37 15.99
CA ILE A 91 -6.96 9.15 15.71
C ILE A 91 -6.84 8.30 16.98
N ALA A 92 -6.55 8.91 18.13
CA ALA A 92 -6.54 8.22 19.42
C ALA A 92 -7.89 7.57 19.76
N ASN A 93 -8.99 8.14 19.27
CA ASN A 93 -10.35 7.58 19.39
C ASN A 93 -10.71 6.56 18.28
N GLY A 94 -9.73 6.08 17.50
CA GLY A 94 -9.93 5.06 16.47
C GLY A 94 -10.31 5.59 15.08
N THR A 95 -10.16 6.89 14.83
CA THR A 95 -10.35 7.44 13.48
C THR A 95 -9.17 7.05 12.58
N THR A 96 -9.45 6.54 11.38
CA THR A 96 -8.45 6.17 10.37
C THR A 96 -8.83 6.77 9.01
N ARG A 97 -7.99 6.52 7.99
CA ARG A 97 -8.30 6.86 6.58
C ARG A 97 -9.27 5.87 5.89
N ASN A 98 -9.67 4.81 6.60
CA ASN A 98 -10.54 3.76 6.08
C ASN A 98 -11.93 3.82 6.72
N LEU A 99 -12.95 3.54 5.93
CA LEU A 99 -14.36 3.51 6.33
C LEU A 99 -14.97 2.16 5.97
N VAL A 100 -15.92 1.72 6.79
CA VAL A 100 -16.78 0.59 6.48
C VAL A 100 -18.24 1.01 6.52
N LEU A 101 -18.92 0.82 5.39
CA LEU A 101 -20.37 0.97 5.28
C LEU A 101 -21.01 -0.41 5.50
N ARG A 102 -21.70 -0.58 6.62
CA ARG A 102 -22.47 -1.79 6.95
C ARG A 102 -23.89 -1.67 6.43
N ASN A 103 -24.50 -2.82 6.18
CA ASN A 103 -25.86 -2.93 5.64
C ASN A 103 -25.98 -2.19 4.29
N CYS A 104 -25.12 -2.58 3.35
CA CYS A 104 -25.12 -1.99 2.00
C CYS A 104 -26.40 -2.38 1.26
N SER A 105 -27.04 -1.39 0.66
CA SER A 105 -28.13 -1.60 -0.30
C SER A 105 -27.55 -2.11 -1.63
N PRO A 106 -28.29 -2.89 -2.42
CA PRO A 106 -27.90 -3.24 -3.79
C PRO A 106 -27.62 -2.03 -4.70
N THR A 107 -28.14 -0.85 -4.35
CA THR A 107 -27.90 0.40 -5.07
C THR A 107 -26.53 1.02 -4.78
N HIS A 108 -25.83 0.56 -3.74
CA HIS A 108 -24.48 0.99 -3.42
C HIS A 108 -23.49 0.22 -4.29
N THR A 109 -23.06 0.83 -5.40
CA THR A 109 -21.98 0.32 -6.26
C THR A 109 -20.72 1.18 -6.12
N GLU A 110 -19.56 0.62 -6.45
CA GLU A 110 -18.29 1.35 -6.46
C GLU A 110 -18.40 2.65 -7.26
N THR A 111 -18.88 2.58 -8.51
CA THR A 111 -19.05 3.74 -9.38
C THR A 111 -19.97 4.79 -8.75
N SER A 112 -21.05 4.34 -8.11
CA SER A 112 -22.00 5.25 -7.47
C SER A 112 -21.40 5.97 -6.25
N ILE A 113 -20.56 5.29 -5.45
CA ILE A 113 -19.90 5.87 -4.28
C ILE A 113 -18.80 6.83 -4.73
N ARG A 114 -18.02 6.46 -5.76
CA ARG A 114 -17.01 7.36 -6.35
C ARG A 114 -17.65 8.65 -6.84
N LYS A 115 -18.74 8.54 -7.61
CA LYS A 115 -19.50 9.72 -8.08
C LYS A 115 -20.03 10.58 -6.93
N ASP A 116 -20.46 9.96 -5.84
CA ASP A 116 -20.95 10.70 -4.68
C ASP A 116 -19.83 11.51 -3.99
N LEU A 117 -18.58 11.05 -4.04
CA LEU A 117 -17.44 11.67 -3.34
C LEU A 117 -16.58 12.58 -4.23
N ASP A 118 -16.77 12.55 -5.55
CA ASP A 118 -15.97 13.26 -6.57
C ASP A 118 -15.88 14.79 -6.38
N HIS A 119 -16.89 15.39 -5.75
CA HIS A 119 -16.94 16.83 -5.47
C HIS A 119 -16.07 17.26 -4.27
N ILE A 120 -15.47 16.32 -3.54
CA ILE A 120 -14.62 16.62 -2.37
C ILE A 120 -13.17 16.81 -2.85
N HIS A 121 -12.69 18.05 -2.79
CA HIS A 121 -11.34 18.39 -3.22
C HIS A 121 -10.26 17.65 -2.40
N GLY A 122 -9.28 17.06 -3.10
CA GLY A 122 -8.13 16.38 -2.49
C GLY A 122 -8.44 15.00 -1.90
N LEU A 123 -9.70 14.54 -2.00
CA LEU A 123 -10.08 13.19 -1.64
C LEU A 123 -9.76 12.25 -2.79
N GLU A 124 -8.88 11.29 -2.52
CA GLU A 124 -8.54 10.22 -3.45
C GLU A 124 -8.98 8.88 -2.86
N ILE A 125 -9.78 8.14 -3.62
CA ILE A 125 -10.29 6.83 -3.22
C ILE A 125 -9.30 5.77 -3.67
N VAL A 126 -8.56 5.22 -2.70
CA VAL A 126 -7.56 4.17 -2.89
C VAL A 126 -8.22 2.87 -3.33
N SER A 127 -9.27 2.43 -2.64
CA SER A 127 -10.03 1.25 -3.05
C SER A 127 -11.44 1.25 -2.48
N ILE A 128 -12.37 0.60 -3.19
CA ILE A 128 -13.70 0.24 -2.70
C ILE A 128 -13.87 -1.25 -2.87
N LYS A 129 -14.19 -1.97 -1.81
CA LYS A 129 -14.34 -3.44 -1.83
C LYS A 129 -15.62 -3.85 -1.12
N PHE A 130 -16.46 -4.58 -1.83
CA PHE A 130 -17.67 -5.19 -1.27
C PHE A 130 -17.35 -6.59 -0.77
N ARG A 131 -17.62 -6.85 0.51
CA ARG A 131 -17.39 -8.15 1.16
C ARG A 131 -18.50 -8.41 2.16
N SER A 132 -19.19 -9.54 2.05
CA SER A 132 -20.20 -9.99 3.02
C SER A 132 -21.27 -8.93 3.36
N GLY A 133 -21.79 -8.21 2.36
CA GLY A 133 -22.80 -7.16 2.55
C GLY A 133 -22.28 -5.84 3.16
N MET A 134 -20.96 -5.71 3.29
CA MET A 134 -20.26 -4.51 3.73
C MET A 134 -19.44 -3.92 2.59
N CYS A 135 -19.25 -2.61 2.61
CA CYS A 135 -18.42 -1.90 1.67
C CYS A 135 -17.27 -1.22 2.42
N HIS A 136 -16.05 -1.63 2.10
CA HIS A 136 -14.82 -1.07 2.66
C HIS A 136 -14.29 -0.01 1.70
N ILE A 137 -14.08 1.20 2.20
CA ILE A 137 -13.65 2.37 1.45
C ILE A 137 -12.34 2.85 2.06
N SER A 138 -11.25 2.79 1.29
CA SER A 138 -9.95 3.32 1.69
C SER A 138 -9.68 4.63 0.98
N THR A 139 -9.29 5.66 1.73
CA THR A 139 -8.94 6.98 1.18
C THR A 139 -7.48 7.33 1.42
N ASN A 140 -7.00 8.41 0.79
CA ASN A 140 -5.61 8.86 0.91
C ASN A 140 -5.24 9.41 2.29
N SER A 141 -6.20 9.90 3.07
CA SER A 141 -5.91 10.58 4.35
C SER A 141 -7.05 10.49 5.36
N VAL A 142 -6.72 10.73 6.63
CA VAL A 142 -7.70 10.81 7.73
C VAL A 142 -8.69 11.94 7.48
N ALA A 143 -8.21 13.10 7.01
CA ALA A 143 -9.07 14.25 6.70
C ALA A 143 -10.07 13.91 5.57
N SER A 144 -9.58 13.31 4.49
CA SER A 144 -10.41 12.82 3.37
C SER A 144 -11.51 11.87 3.85
N ALA A 145 -11.17 10.91 4.71
CA ALA A 145 -12.14 9.98 5.28
C ALA A 145 -13.19 10.68 6.16
N MET A 146 -12.81 11.69 6.95
CA MET A 146 -13.75 12.49 7.74
C MET A 146 -14.73 13.28 6.87
N TYR A 147 -14.25 13.89 5.78
CA TYR A 147 -15.12 14.59 4.83
C TYR A 147 -16.02 13.62 4.08
N ALA A 148 -15.48 12.49 3.61
CA ALA A 148 -16.24 11.42 2.96
C ALA A 148 -17.38 10.93 3.86
N ARG A 149 -17.06 10.63 5.13
CA ARG A 149 -18.04 10.17 6.12
C ARG A 149 -19.17 11.16 6.31
N THR A 150 -18.85 12.44 6.48
CA THR A 150 -19.84 13.50 6.67
C THR A 150 -20.74 13.65 5.44
N CYS A 151 -20.16 13.62 4.25
CA CYS A 151 -20.91 13.73 3.00
C CYS A 151 -21.80 12.51 2.72
N MET A 152 -21.35 11.30 3.02
CA MET A 152 -22.17 10.11 2.85
C MET A 152 -23.34 10.11 3.83
N ILE A 153 -23.12 10.47 5.10
CA ILE A 153 -24.18 10.48 6.13
C ILE A 153 -25.28 11.52 5.79
N SER A 154 -24.95 12.64 5.16
CA SER A 154 -25.94 13.66 4.80
C SER A 154 -26.88 13.26 3.65
N ARG A 155 -26.55 12.21 2.89
CA ARG A 155 -27.33 11.78 1.72
C ARG A 155 -28.33 10.69 2.09
N LEU A 156 -29.58 10.87 1.67
CA LEU A 156 -30.66 9.88 1.87
C LEU A 156 -30.32 8.49 1.30
N LYS A 157 -29.48 8.43 0.26
CA LYS A 157 -29.00 7.18 -0.35
C LYS A 157 -28.34 6.23 0.66
N TYR A 158 -27.71 6.76 1.71
CA TYR A 158 -27.04 5.96 2.73
C TYR A 158 -27.87 5.80 4.01
N LYS A 159 -29.12 6.31 4.01
CA LYS A 159 -30.04 6.15 5.14
C LYS A 159 -30.33 4.66 5.36
N GLY A 160 -30.15 4.19 6.59
CA GLY A 160 -30.32 2.78 6.97
C GLY A 160 -29.04 1.94 6.89
N SER A 161 -27.98 2.45 6.25
CA SER A 161 -26.63 1.90 6.38
C SER A 161 -25.90 2.53 7.57
N ARG A 162 -24.93 1.83 8.14
CA ARG A 162 -24.09 2.35 9.24
C ARG A 162 -22.68 2.59 8.75
N LEU A 163 -22.20 3.83 8.88
CA LEU A 163 -20.85 4.22 8.44
C LEU A 163 -19.91 4.36 9.63
N GLU A 164 -18.94 3.46 9.71
CA GLU A 164 -17.98 3.31 10.81
C GLU A 164 -16.54 3.45 10.31
N TRP A 165 -15.60 3.65 11.23
CA TRP A 165 -14.17 3.62 10.94
C TRP A 165 -13.72 2.17 10.75
N ASP A 166 -12.83 1.95 9.78
CA ASP A 166 -12.25 0.64 9.51
C ASP A 166 -10.76 0.63 9.84
N VAL A 167 -10.18 -0.55 9.97
CA VAL A 167 -8.76 -0.71 10.31
C VAL A 167 -7.88 -0.22 9.16
N ASP A 168 -6.83 0.53 9.46
CA ASP A 168 -5.80 0.88 8.47
C ASP A 168 -4.85 -0.31 8.25
N GLU A 169 -4.82 -0.83 7.02
CA GLU A 169 -3.92 -1.93 6.65
C GLU A 169 -2.44 -1.58 6.83
N CYS A 170 -2.09 -0.28 6.79
CA CYS A 170 -0.73 0.19 7.01
C CYS A 170 -0.30 0.13 8.48
N ALA A 171 -1.24 0.00 9.43
CA ALA A 171 -0.94 -0.16 10.85
C ALA A 171 -0.40 -1.55 11.21
N GLN A 172 -0.40 -2.50 10.27
CA GLN A 172 0.23 -3.81 10.48
C GLN A 172 1.75 -3.69 10.65
N PRO A 173 2.41 -4.65 11.34
CA PRO A 173 3.85 -4.65 11.55
C PRO A 173 4.67 -4.51 10.26
N LEU A 174 5.84 -3.87 10.36
CA LEU A 174 6.74 -3.64 9.23
C LEU A 174 7.15 -4.93 8.49
N ASP A 175 7.24 -6.05 9.18
CA ASP A 175 7.63 -7.34 8.59
C ASP A 175 6.51 -7.98 7.75
N GLN A 176 5.28 -7.45 7.83
CA GLN A 176 4.13 -7.91 7.07
C GLN A 176 3.97 -7.20 5.72
N VAL A 177 4.99 -6.46 5.26
CA VAL A 177 5.01 -6.03 3.86
C VAL A 177 4.95 -7.30 3.00
N PRO A 178 3.94 -7.46 2.12
CA PRO A 178 3.82 -8.67 1.32
C PRO A 178 5.13 -8.88 0.56
N ALA A 179 5.89 -9.88 1.00
CA ALA A 179 7.10 -10.30 0.31
C ALA A 179 6.69 -10.60 -1.12
N ARG A 180 7.30 -9.88 -2.05
CA ARG A 180 7.07 -10.10 -3.48
C ARG A 180 7.18 -11.61 -3.73
N PRO A 181 6.26 -12.24 -4.49
CA PRO A 181 6.58 -13.56 -5.02
C PRO A 181 7.88 -13.37 -5.79
N ARG A 182 8.99 -13.90 -5.24
CA ARG A 182 10.24 -14.01 -5.95
C ARG A 182 9.86 -14.68 -7.26
N ARG A 183 9.96 -13.98 -8.39
CA ARG A 183 9.97 -14.65 -9.69
C ARG A 183 11.07 -15.69 -9.54
N ARG A 184 10.69 -16.96 -9.44
CA ARG A 184 11.65 -18.06 -9.49
C ARG A 184 12.45 -17.79 -10.74
N ALA A 185 13.77 -17.62 -10.59
CA ALA A 185 14.64 -17.60 -11.75
C ALA A 185 14.28 -18.82 -12.59
N PRO A 186 14.17 -18.71 -13.92
CA PRO A 186 14.02 -19.88 -14.77
C PRO A 186 15.11 -20.87 -14.33
N PHE A 187 14.71 -22.09 -13.96
CA PHE A 187 15.67 -23.15 -13.69
C PHE A 187 16.63 -23.20 -14.89
N PRO A 188 17.95 -23.22 -14.69
CA PRO A 188 18.85 -23.45 -15.80
C PRO A 188 18.48 -24.80 -16.39
N THR A 189 17.93 -24.79 -17.60
CA THR A 189 17.65 -25.99 -18.39
C THR A 189 18.95 -26.77 -18.43
N ALA A 190 18.97 -27.94 -17.78
CA ALA A 190 20.11 -28.82 -17.79
C ALA A 190 20.51 -29.09 -19.25
N LEU A 191 21.76 -28.77 -19.60
CA LEU A 191 22.34 -29.13 -20.88
C LEU A 191 22.19 -30.64 -21.06
N ILE A 192 21.33 -31.04 -22.00
CA ILE A 192 21.22 -32.42 -22.45
C ILE A 192 22.59 -32.81 -23.03
N ARG A 193 23.41 -33.50 -22.23
CA ARG A 193 24.61 -34.18 -22.73
C ARG A 193 24.15 -35.29 -23.68
N ARG A 194 24.27 -35.06 -24.99
CA ARG A 194 24.19 -36.12 -25.98
C ARG A 194 25.29 -37.15 -25.67
N SER A 195 24.87 -38.36 -25.30
CA SER A 195 25.75 -39.53 -25.19
C SER A 195 26.21 -39.92 -26.60
N VAL A 196 27.50 -39.79 -26.86
CA VAL A 196 28.12 -40.31 -28.09
C VAL A 196 28.50 -41.76 -27.82
N TYR A 197 27.81 -42.68 -28.49
CA TYR A 197 28.14 -44.11 -28.49
C TYR A 197 29.43 -44.30 -29.28
N MET A 198 30.55 -44.54 -28.58
CA MET A 198 31.80 -44.96 -29.20
C MET A 198 31.80 -46.49 -29.27
N SER A 199 31.54 -47.04 -30.44
CA SER A 199 31.71 -48.47 -30.71
C SER A 199 33.20 -48.78 -30.87
N ASN A 200 33.77 -49.59 -29.97
CA ASN A 200 35.15 -50.04 -30.04
C ASN A 200 35.36 -51.00 -31.22
N ARG A 201 36.31 -50.65 -32.11
CA ARG A 201 36.60 -51.31 -33.39
C ARG A 201 37.66 -52.43 -33.31
N PHE A 202 38.07 -52.85 -32.12
CA PHE A 202 39.15 -53.83 -31.95
C PHE A 202 38.77 -54.92 -30.96
N GLN A 203 37.97 -55.88 -31.41
CA GLN A 203 37.91 -57.20 -30.77
C GLN A 203 37.43 -58.23 -31.79
N LEU A 204 38.39 -58.73 -32.57
CA LEU A 204 38.20 -59.91 -33.43
C LEU A 204 39.57 -60.56 -33.63
N LEU A 205 40.09 -61.13 -32.55
CA LEU A 205 41.11 -62.16 -32.57
C LEU A 205 40.76 -63.15 -31.45
N GLU A 206 40.90 -64.43 -31.78
CA GLU A 206 40.84 -65.62 -30.93
C GLU A 206 39.46 -66.24 -30.69
N ALA A 207 39.11 -67.17 -31.57
CA ALA A 207 38.73 -68.52 -31.14
C ALA A 207 39.21 -69.51 -32.22
N GLU A 208 40.22 -70.28 -31.85
CA GLU A 208 40.57 -71.59 -32.43
C GLU A 208 39.60 -72.65 -31.88
#